data_AF-A0A927AG26-F1
#
_entry.id   AF-A0A927AG26-F1
#
_cell.length_a   1.000
_cell.length_b   1.000
_cell.length_c   1.000
_cell.angle_alpha   90.00
_cell.angle_beta   90.00
_cell.angle_gamma   90.00
#
_symmetry.space_group_name_H-M   'P 1'
#
loop_
_entity.id
_entity.type
_entity.pdbx_description
1 polymer ?
#
loop_
_entity_poly.entity_id
_entity_poly.type
_entity_poly.pdbx_seq_one_letter_code
_entity_poly.pdbx_strand_id
1 'polypeptide(L)'
;MQTTGGENLRYEIRFPGLPLAVYREISAHLRQVGGVDTGLVPQPSGQSFDYYQSQVGGLWIQYAEDADSLSRQWVRQILDYYSQRYCPWEENQ
;
A
#
# COMPACT_ATOMS: atom_id res chain seq x y z
N MET A 1 29.39 -1.77 17.49
CA MET A 1 28.35 -0.77 17.80
C MET A 1 27.05 -1.33 17.29
N GLN A 2 26.13 -1.68 18.20
CA GLN A 2 24.82 -2.21 17.85
C GLN A 2 23.94 -1.02 17.45
N THR A 3 23.52 -0.95 16.19
CA THR A 3 22.50 0.00 15.75
C THR A 3 21.15 -0.61 16.10
N THR A 4 20.44 0.06 17.00
CA THR A 4 19.07 -0.19 17.45
C THR A 4 18.18 -0.46 16.25
N GLY A 5 17.60 -1.67 16.15
CA GLY A 5 16.57 -1.96 15.16
C GLY A 5 15.26 -1.35 15.63
N GLY A 6 14.92 -0.17 15.12
CA GLY A 6 13.54 0.31 15.18
C GLY A 6 12.72 -0.52 14.21
N GLU A 7 11.58 -1.03 14.67
CA GLU A 7 10.71 -1.82 13.83
C GLU A 7 10.15 -0.92 12.72
N ASN A 8 10.74 -1.02 11.52
CA ASN A 8 10.12 -0.50 10.30
C ASN A 8 8.77 -1.19 10.15
N LEU A 9 7.69 -0.48 10.50
CA LEU A 9 6.34 -1.02 10.48
C LEU A 9 5.88 -1.11 9.03
N ARG A 10 6.14 -2.27 8.41
CA ARG A 10 5.61 -2.63 7.10
C ARG A 10 4.32 -3.41 7.26
N TYR A 11 3.29 -3.00 6.54
CA TYR A 11 1.99 -3.68 6.50
C TYR A 11 1.49 -3.72 5.06
N GLU A 12 0.62 -4.68 4.77
CA GLU A 12 0.06 -4.91 3.44
C GLU A 12 -1.43 -4.64 3.45
N ILE A 13 -1.93 -4.02 2.38
CA ILE A 13 -3.34 -3.72 2.18
C ILE A 13 -3.80 -4.19 0.80
N ARG A 14 -5.09 -4.47 0.69
CA ARG A 14 -5.76 -4.77 -0.58
C ARG A 14 -7.08 -4.03 -0.69
N PHE A 15 -7.38 -3.58 -1.90
CA PHE A 15 -8.69 -3.10 -2.32
C PHE A 15 -9.33 -4.19 -3.20
N PRO A 16 -10.36 -4.91 -2.72
CA PRO A 16 -11.00 -5.98 -3.49
C PRO A 16 -11.50 -5.50 -4.86
N GLY A 17 -11.08 -6.18 -5.93
CA GLY A 17 -11.54 -5.87 -7.30
C GLY A 17 -10.99 -4.57 -7.91
N LEU A 18 -10.04 -3.90 -7.24
CA LEU A 18 -9.47 -2.66 -7.74
C LEU A 18 -8.56 -2.91 -8.97
N PRO A 19 -8.69 -2.14 -10.07
CA PRO A 19 -7.86 -2.34 -11.25
C PRO A 19 -6.37 -2.06 -11.00
N LEU A 20 -5.48 -2.77 -11.72
CA LEU A 20 -4.02 -2.57 -11.64
C LEU A 20 -3.60 -1.11 -11.82
N ALA A 21 -4.24 -0.38 -12.75
CA ALA A 21 -3.94 1.02 -12.99
C ALA A 21 -4.15 1.88 -11.74
N VAL A 22 -5.23 1.61 -10.98
CA VAL A 22 -5.52 2.36 -9.76
C VAL A 22 -4.58 1.98 -8.63
N TYR A 23 -4.19 0.71 -8.51
CA TYR A 23 -3.11 0.29 -7.60
C TYR A 23 -1.79 1.04 -7.88
N ARG A 24 -1.43 1.21 -9.15
CA ARG A 24 -0.24 1.99 -9.54
C ARG A 24 -0.38 3.47 -9.19
N GLU A 25 -1.58 4.04 -9.35
CA GLU A 25 -1.88 5.42 -8.97
C GLU A 25 -1.74 5.64 -7.46
N ILE A 26 -2.35 4.76 -6.64
CA ILE A 26 -2.20 4.79 -5.18
C ILE A 26 -0.73 4.72 -4.78
N SER A 27 0.02 3.77 -5.36
CA SER A 27 1.45 3.62 -5.12
C SER A 27 2.22 4.89 -5.49
N ALA A 28 1.87 5.56 -6.59
CA ALA A 28 2.50 6.81 -7.00
C ALA A 28 2.21 7.96 -6.02
N HIS A 29 0.98 8.08 -5.50
CA HIS A 29 0.65 9.09 -4.49
C HIS A 29 1.36 8.83 -3.15
N LEU A 30 1.36 7.59 -2.68
CA LEU A 30 2.00 7.22 -1.41
C LEU A 30 3.52 7.47 -1.43
N ARG A 31 4.20 7.24 -2.56
CA ARG A 31 5.64 7.55 -2.72
C ARG A 31 5.99 9.03 -2.61
N GLN A 32 5.01 9.93 -2.73
CA GLN A 32 5.23 11.37 -2.58
C GLN A 32 5.19 11.83 -1.12
N VAL A 33 4.76 10.95 -0.21
CA VAL A 33 4.71 11.24 1.22
C VAL A 33 6.11 11.02 1.81
N GLY A 34 6.63 12.02 2.51
CA GLY A 34 7.93 11.93 3.18
C GLY A 34 7.98 10.77 4.18
N GLY A 35 9.09 10.05 4.23
CA GLY A 35 9.26 8.92 5.17
C GLY A 35 8.34 7.73 4.89
N VAL A 36 7.75 7.63 3.70
CA VAL A 36 6.91 6.50 3.27
C VAL A 36 7.51 5.81 2.06
N ASP A 37 7.73 4.51 2.16
CA ASP A 37 8.00 3.64 1.02
C ASP A 37 6.79 2.73 0.74
N THR A 38 6.62 2.37 -0.52
CA THR A 38 5.50 1.52 -0.95
C THR A 38 5.82 0.77 -2.25
N GLY A 39 5.14 -0.35 -2.43
CA GLY A 39 5.19 -1.11 -3.66
C GLY A 39 3.99 -2.02 -3.82
N LEU A 40 3.95 -2.71 -4.95
CA LEU A 40 2.89 -3.64 -5.28
C LEU A 40 3.24 -5.02 -4.71
N VAL A 41 2.25 -5.69 -4.13
CA VAL A 41 2.36 -7.10 -3.75
C VAL A 41 2.08 -7.94 -5.01
N PRO A 42 2.97 -8.85 -5.41
CA PRO A 42 2.71 -9.75 -6.53
C PRO A 42 1.44 -10.57 -6.30
N GLN A 43 0.75 -10.92 -7.39
CA GLN A 43 -0.30 -11.94 -7.34
C GLN A 43 0.31 -13.29 -6.90
N PRO A 44 -0.40 -14.10 -6.06
CA PRO A 44 0.06 -15.43 -5.68
C PRO A 44 0.34 -16.32 -6.89
N SER A 45 1.46 -17.03 -6.84
CA SER A 45 1.86 -18.02 -7.85
C SER A 45 0.77 -19.10 -7.97
N GLY A 46 0.17 -19.24 -9.16
CA GLY A 46 -0.85 -20.26 -9.43
C GLY A 46 -2.24 -19.73 -9.77
N GLN A 47 -2.48 -18.42 -9.67
CA GLN A 47 -3.70 -17.80 -10.19
C GLN A 47 -3.62 -17.70 -11.72
N SER A 48 -4.65 -18.20 -12.42
CA SER A 48 -4.76 -18.06 -13.88
C SER A 48 -4.82 -16.59 -14.27
N PHE A 49 -4.17 -16.21 -15.38
CA PHE A 49 -4.27 -14.85 -15.90
C PHE A 49 -5.72 -14.53 -16.26
N ASP A 50 -6.28 -13.51 -15.61
CA ASP A 50 -7.57 -12.92 -15.91
C ASP A 50 -7.38 -11.40 -16.04
N TYR A 51 -7.69 -10.87 -17.22
CA TYR A 51 -7.56 -9.44 -17.51
C TYR A 51 -8.53 -8.59 -16.67
N TYR A 52 -9.66 -9.17 -16.24
CA TYR A 52 -10.66 -8.49 -15.42
C TYR A 52 -10.32 -8.54 -13.92
N GLN A 53 -9.29 -9.28 -13.53
CA GLN A 53 -8.76 -9.27 -12.17
C GLN A 53 -7.53 -8.38 -12.09
N SER A 54 -7.19 -7.91 -10.87
CA SER A 54 -5.94 -7.19 -10.68
C SER A 54 -4.75 -8.16 -10.80
N GLN A 55 -3.74 -7.80 -11.60
CA GLN A 55 -2.50 -8.58 -11.70
C GLN A 55 -1.56 -8.37 -10.48
N VAL A 56 -2.05 -7.72 -9.41
CA VAL A 56 -1.37 -7.57 -8.12
C VAL A 56 -2.29 -8.02 -6.98
N GLY A 57 -1.69 -8.51 -5.89
CA GLY A 57 -2.41 -8.94 -4.69
C GLY A 57 -2.75 -7.78 -3.74
N GLY A 58 -2.11 -6.63 -3.90
CA GLY A 58 -2.28 -5.48 -3.02
C GLY A 58 -1.12 -4.49 -3.08
N LEU A 59 -0.97 -3.70 -2.02
CA LEU A 59 0.13 -2.78 -1.78
C LEU A 59 0.77 -3.11 -0.44
N TRP A 60 2.08 -2.93 -0.34
CA TRP A 60 2.73 -2.79 0.96
C TRP A 60 3.06 -1.32 1.22
N ILE A 61 2.97 -0.91 2.47
CA ILE A 61 3.31 0.43 2.96
C ILE A 61 4.28 0.25 4.11
N GLN A 62 5.38 1.00 4.07
CA GLN A 62 6.40 0.98 5.10
C GLN A 62 6.73 2.42 5.50
N TYR A 63 6.61 2.70 6.80
CA TYR A 63 7.06 3.97 7.36
C TYR A 63 8.52 3.86 7.78
N ALA A 64 9.30 4.91 7.52
CA ALA A 64 10.61 5.10 8.13
C ALA A 64 10.45 5.29 9.66
N GLU A 65 11.52 5.00 10.42
CA GLU A 65 11.51 5.15 11.88
C GLU A 65 11.19 6.59 12.33
N ASP A 66 11.56 7.58 11.54
CA ASP A 66 11.35 9.02 11.77
C ASP A 66 10.11 9.59 11.09
N ALA A 67 9.23 8.75 10.51
CA ALA A 67 8.02 9.20 9.85
C ALA A 67 7.08 9.93 10.83
N ASP A 68 6.82 11.20 10.53
CA ASP A 68 6.04 12.08 11.39
C ASP A 68 4.52 11.82 11.32
N SER A 69 3.78 12.47 12.22
CA SER A 69 2.33 12.34 12.30
C SER A 69 1.62 12.87 11.04
N LEU A 70 2.20 13.87 10.38
CA LEU A 70 1.67 14.46 9.15
C LEU A 70 1.73 13.45 8.00
N SER A 71 2.83 12.73 7.86
CA SER A 71 3.02 11.69 6.85
C SER A 71 2.01 10.56 7.02
N ARG A 72 1.78 10.11 8.26
CA ARG A 72 0.75 9.12 8.59
C ARG A 72 -0.67 9.63 8.28
N GLN A 73 -0.95 10.91 8.54
CA GLN A 73 -2.22 11.53 8.20
C GLN A 73 -2.43 11.58 6.68
N TRP A 74 -1.40 11.91 5.90
CA TRP A 74 -1.46 11.98 4.45
C TRP A 74 -1.70 10.59 3.83
N VAL A 75 -0.98 9.57 4.30
CA VAL A 75 -1.25 8.18 3.90
C VAL A 75 -2.71 7.83 4.15
N ARG A 76 -3.23 8.13 5.34
CA ARG A 76 -4.64 7.85 5.67
C ARG A 76 -5.62 8.58 4.74
N GLN A 77 -5.39 9.86 4.45
CA GLN A 77 -6.25 10.63 3.53
C GLN A 77 -6.23 10.08 2.11
N ILE A 78 -5.06 9.65 1.62
CA ILE A 78 -4.93 8.99 0.33
C ILE A 78 -5.78 7.72 0.33
N LEU A 79 -5.59 6.84 1.32
CA LEU A 79 -6.33 5.58 1.40
C LEU A 79 -7.84 5.79 1.55
N ASP A 80 -8.27 6.78 2.35
CA ASP A 80 -9.68 7.12 2.55
C ASP A 80 -10.34 7.60 1.25
N TYR A 81 -9.64 8.38 0.43
CA TYR A 81 -10.13 8.82 -0.88
C TYR A 81 -10.45 7.63 -1.79
N TYR A 82 -9.52 6.67 -1.91
CA TYR A 82 -9.74 5.47 -2.73
C TYR A 82 -10.78 4.54 -2.11
N SER A 83 -10.85 4.44 -0.78
CA SER A 83 -11.90 3.70 -0.08
C SER A 83 -13.29 4.19 -0.40
N GLN A 84 -13.50 5.52 -0.38
CA GLN A 84 -14.79 6.14 -0.68
C GLN A 84 -15.18 5.99 -2.14
N ARG A 85 -14.20 5.97 -3.05
CA ARG A 85 -14.44 5.95 -4.50
C ARG A 85 -14.67 4.54 -5.06
N TYR A 86 -14.02 3.53 -4.48
CA TYR A 86 -14.04 2.16 -5.03
C TYR A 86 -14.61 1.16 -4.03
N CYS A 87 -13.89 0.88 -2.95
CA CYS A 87 -14.28 -0.03 -1.88
C CYS A 87 -13.32 0.14 -0.70
N PRO A 88 -13.71 -0.20 0.54
CA PRO A 88 -12.78 -0.21 1.66
C PRO A 88 -11.55 -1.09 1.38
N TRP A 89 -10.39 -0.66 1.88
CA TRP A 89 -9.22 -1.53 1.93
C TRP A 89 -9.25 -2.44 3.16
N GLU A 90 -8.57 -3.57 3.04
CA GLU A 90 -8.40 -4.58 4.08
C GLU A 90 -6.89 -4.76 4.32
N GLU A 91 -6.45 -4.90 5.57
CA GLU A 91 -5.08 -5.33 5.85
C GLU A 91 -4.94 -6.81 5.51
N ASN A 92 -3.89 -7.18 4.76
CA ASN A 92 -3.53 -8.57 4.56
C ASN A 92 -2.87 -9.09 5.85
N GLN A 93 -3.45 -10.12 6.45
CA GLN A 93 -2.86 -10.86 7.57
C GLN A 93 -1.73 -11.78 7.12
#